data_AF-A0A2A2LMK0-F1
#
_entry.id   AF-A0A2A2LMK0-F1
#
_cell.length_a   1.000
_cell.length_b   1.000
_cell.length_c   1.000
_cell.angle_alpha   90.00
_cell.angle_beta   90.00
_cell.angle_gamma   90.00
#
_symmetry.space_group_name_H-M   'P 1'
#
loop_
_entity.id
_entity.type
_entity.pdbx_description
1 polymer ?
#
loop_
_entity_poly.entity_id
_entity_poly.type
_entity_poly.pdbx_seq_one_letter_code
_entity_poly.pdbx_strand_id
1 'polypeptide(L)'
;MKLQEVLILSTSLSFLSINAQTWYTGDNSTVEGCSSHCDVTEKGFDCWNKTLAYFERTLIGQLRHYLAVQIDIDQWHRRHGQPKGQDYDKLASDTQAALLNQLGERDILSKETINEVSKSLTDRIKSVGFLFVLLLTFLFNLS
;
A
#
# COMPACT_ATOMS: atom_id res chain seq x y z
N MET A 1 16.81 24.15 -16.50
CA MET A 1 17.05 23.02 -15.57
C MET A 1 18.53 22.65 -15.60
N LYS A 2 19.22 22.71 -14.46
CA LYS A 2 20.66 22.39 -14.40
C LYS A 2 20.84 20.86 -14.39
N LEU A 3 21.89 20.36 -15.07
CA LEU A 3 22.20 18.92 -15.19
C LEU A 3 22.24 18.19 -13.83
N GLN A 4 22.64 18.88 -12.76
CA GLN A 4 22.62 18.38 -11.39
C GLN A 4 21.22 18.06 -10.86
N GLU A 5 20.20 18.85 -11.20
CA GLU A 5 18.82 18.64 -10.72
C GLU A 5 18.18 17.42 -11.39
N VAL A 6 18.47 17.22 -12.68
CA VAL A 6 18.05 16.02 -13.43
C VAL A 6 18.69 14.77 -12.82
N LEU A 7 19.97 14.84 -12.47
CA LEU A 7 20.69 13.71 -11.89
C LEU A 7 20.10 13.32 -10.52
N ILE A 8 19.84 14.30 -9.65
CA ILE A 8 19.23 14.08 -8.32
C ILE A 8 17.80 13.54 -8.43
N LEU A 9 16.99 14.05 -9.37
CA LEU A 9 15.65 13.50 -9.62
C LEU A 9 15.73 12.06 -10.11
N SER A 10 16.63 11.76 -11.04
CA SER A 10 16.79 10.41 -11.62
C SER A 10 17.24 9.38 -10.58
N THR A 11 18.18 9.75 -9.70
CA THR A 11 18.64 8.85 -8.63
C THR A 11 17.55 8.65 -7.58
N SER A 12 16.85 9.71 -7.18
CA SER A 12 15.74 9.62 -6.22
C SER A 12 14.58 8.76 -6.74
N LEU A 13 14.24 8.87 -8.02
CA LEU A 13 13.20 8.06 -8.67
C LEU A 13 13.59 6.57 -8.76
N SER A 14 14.89 6.30 -8.96
CA SER A 14 15.45 4.95 -8.98
C SER A 14 15.39 4.29 -7.60
N PHE A 15 15.70 5.03 -6.52
CA PHE A 15 15.61 4.53 -5.14
C PHE A 15 14.16 4.25 -4.68
N LEU A 16 13.19 5.02 -5.18
CA LEU A 16 11.77 4.76 -4.92
C LEU A 16 11.27 3.50 -5.63
N SER A 17 11.76 3.25 -6.84
CA SER A 17 11.34 2.10 -7.66
C SER A 17 11.80 0.75 -7.09
N ILE A 18 12.97 0.71 -6.44
CA ILE A 18 13.53 -0.53 -5.85
C ILE A 18 12.71 -0.99 -4.62
N ASN A 19 12.15 -0.06 -3.85
CA ASN A 19 11.32 -0.37 -2.67
C ASN A 19 9.85 -0.64 -3.00
N ALA A 20 9.43 -0.40 -4.25
CA ALA A 20 8.07 -0.64 -4.73
C ALA A 20 7.86 -2.07 -5.26
N GLN A 21 8.94 -2.84 -5.50
CA GLN A 21 8.83 -4.20 -6.01
C GLN A 21 8.45 -5.18 -4.90
N THR A 22 7.21 -5.70 -4.95
CA THR A 22 6.72 -6.78 -4.09
C THR A 22 7.00 -8.14 -4.74
N TRP A 23 8.28 -8.50 -4.93
CA TRP A 23 8.69 -9.76 -5.60
C TRP A 23 8.42 -11.03 -4.78
N TYR A 24 7.91 -10.90 -3.56
CA TYR A 24 7.57 -12.03 -2.68
C TYR A 24 6.55 -13.04 -3.23
N THR A 25 5.87 -12.74 -4.34
CA THR A 25 4.82 -13.60 -4.93
C THR A 25 5.21 -14.27 -6.26
N GLY A 26 6.43 -14.05 -6.78
CA GLY A 26 6.81 -14.48 -8.13
C GLY A 26 7.92 -15.54 -8.22
N ASP A 27 8.73 -15.70 -7.18
CA ASP A 27 9.88 -16.59 -7.18
C ASP A 27 9.72 -17.66 -6.08
N ASN A 28 9.50 -18.91 -6.47
CA ASN A 28 9.35 -20.07 -5.58
C ASN A 28 10.57 -20.31 -4.68
N SER A 29 11.74 -19.78 -5.03
CA SER A 29 12.97 -19.84 -4.23
C SER A 29 13.07 -18.73 -3.17
N THR A 30 12.16 -17.76 -3.18
CA THR A 30 12.10 -16.66 -2.20
C THR A 30 10.97 -16.78 -1.19
N VAL A 31 10.08 -17.74 -1.38
CA VAL A 31 8.99 -18.05 -0.45
C VAL A 31 9.56 -18.88 0.70
N GLU A 32 10.18 -18.21 1.66
CA GLU A 32 10.52 -18.82 2.96
C GLU A 32 9.27 -18.81 3.86
N GLY A 33 8.57 -19.94 3.91
CA GLY A 33 7.40 -20.12 4.76
C GLY A 33 6.78 -21.50 4.55
N CYS A 34 6.99 -22.42 5.47
CA CYS A 34 6.50 -23.80 5.39
C CYS A 34 5.00 -23.90 5.70
N SER A 35 4.13 -23.28 4.91
CA SER A 35 2.67 -23.37 5.14
C SER A 35 2.14 -24.80 5.04
N SER A 36 2.81 -25.71 4.32
CA SER A 36 2.29 -27.05 4.05
C SER A 36 2.69 -28.13 5.06
N HIS A 37 3.62 -27.86 5.98
CA HIS A 37 4.16 -28.88 6.90
C HIS A 37 4.44 -28.40 8.33
N CYS A 38 3.92 -27.25 8.77
CA CYS A 38 3.98 -26.91 10.19
C CYS A 38 3.11 -27.88 11.00
N ASP A 39 3.74 -28.64 11.89
CA ASP A 39 3.02 -29.51 12.84
C ASP A 39 2.73 -28.73 14.13
N VAL A 40 1.53 -28.93 14.68
CA VAL A 40 1.16 -28.44 16.01
C VAL A 40 1.86 -29.20 17.14
N THR A 41 2.43 -30.37 16.84
CA THR A 41 3.16 -31.21 17.80
C THR A 41 4.66 -30.96 17.84
N GLU A 42 5.22 -30.18 16.89
CA GLU A 42 6.63 -29.80 16.91
C GLU A 42 6.94 -28.93 18.13
N LYS A 43 8.07 -29.22 18.79
CA LYS A 43 8.55 -28.41 19.92
C LYS A 43 9.13 -27.09 19.40
N GLY A 44 8.28 -26.07 19.32
CA GLY A 44 8.69 -24.70 19.03
C GLY A 44 7.75 -24.02 18.04
N PHE A 45 7.87 -22.69 17.95
CA PHE A 45 7.02 -21.87 17.06
C PHE A 45 7.75 -21.40 15.81
N ASP A 46 8.94 -21.94 15.48
CA ASP A 46 9.77 -21.41 14.38
C ASP A 46 9.08 -21.50 13.01
N CYS A 47 8.42 -22.61 12.71
CA CYS A 47 7.64 -22.79 11.49
C CYS A 47 6.46 -21.81 11.40
N TRP A 48 5.72 -21.65 12.51
CA TRP A 48 4.59 -20.72 12.61
C TRP A 48 5.01 -19.25 12.54
N ASN A 49 6.16 -18.90 13.15
CA ASN A 49 6.73 -17.55 13.09
C ASN A 49 7.14 -17.17 11.66
N LYS A 50 7.75 -18.09 10.92
CA LYS A 50 8.08 -17.87 9.50
C LYS A 50 6.83 -17.70 8.64
N THR A 51 5.82 -18.53 8.90
CA THR A 51 4.52 -18.43 8.21
C THR A 51 3.82 -17.10 8.50
N LEU A 52 3.81 -16.66 9.76
CA LEU A 52 3.28 -15.35 10.15
C LEU A 52 4.01 -14.22 9.44
N ALA A 53 5.35 -14.24 9.45
CA ALA A 53 6.17 -13.22 8.78
C ALA A 53 5.89 -13.14 7.27
N TYR A 54 5.64 -14.28 6.61
CA TYR A 54 5.24 -14.31 5.20
C TYR A 54 3.91 -13.60 4.96
N PHE A 55 2.88 -13.92 5.75
CA PHE A 55 1.56 -13.29 5.60
C PHE A 55 1.60 -11.80 5.95
N GLU A 56 2.34 -11.39 6.98
CA GLU A 56 2.53 -9.97 7.33
C GLU A 56 3.17 -9.19 6.19
N ARG A 57 4.26 -9.70 5.61
CA ARG A 57 4.94 -9.05 4.48
C ARG A 57 4.05 -8.98 3.25
N THR A 58 3.31 -10.05 2.96
CA THR A 58 2.37 -10.10 1.83
C THR A 58 1.25 -9.09 2.02
N LEU A 59 0.66 -9.04 3.22
CA LEU A 59 -0.39 -8.08 3.56
C LEU A 59 0.10 -6.64 3.40
N ILE A 60 1.27 -6.30 3.93
CA ILE A 60 1.88 -4.97 3.75
C ILE A 60 2.11 -4.67 2.26
N GLY A 61 2.54 -5.66 1.47
CA GLY A 61 2.69 -5.52 0.02
C GLY A 61 1.37 -5.17 -0.68
N GLN A 62 0.29 -5.89 -0.37
CA GLN A 62 -1.05 -5.63 -0.92
C GLN A 62 -1.58 -4.25 -0.51
N LEU A 63 -1.38 -3.84 0.75
CA LEU A 63 -1.77 -2.51 1.21
C LEU A 63 -1.00 -1.40 0.48
N ARG A 64 0.32 -1.57 0.27
CA ARG A 64 1.13 -0.61 -0.52
C ARG A 64 0.67 -0.53 -1.97
N HIS A 65 0.34 -1.67 -2.57
CA HIS A 65 -0.19 -1.70 -3.94
C HIS A 65 -1.53 -0.96 -4.03
N TYR A 66 -2.45 -1.20 -3.09
CA TYR A 66 -3.71 -0.46 -3.02
C TYR A 66 -3.49 1.06 -2.93
N LEU A 67 -2.58 1.51 -2.06
CA LEU A 67 -2.22 2.93 -1.96
C LEU A 67 -1.76 3.50 -3.32
N ALA A 68 -0.85 2.80 -4.00
CA ALA A 68 -0.30 3.24 -5.28
C ALA A 68 -1.39 3.35 -6.36
N VAL A 69 -2.28 2.37 -6.44
CA VAL A 69 -3.42 2.38 -7.38
C VAL A 69 -4.35 3.55 -7.10
N GLN A 70 -4.69 3.83 -5.84
CA GLN A 70 -5.58 4.96 -5.50
C GLN A 70 -4.96 6.31 -5.87
N ILE A 71 -3.65 6.48 -5.65
CA ILE A 71 -2.92 7.68 -6.08
C ILE A 71 -2.95 7.83 -7.61
N ASP A 72 -2.75 6.75 -8.35
CA ASP A 72 -2.78 6.78 -9.82
C ASP A 72 -4.18 7.16 -10.34
N ILE A 73 -5.25 6.62 -9.73
CA ILE A 73 -6.63 6.99 -10.05
C ILE A 73 -6.90 8.47 -9.76
N ASP A 74 -6.44 9.01 -8.61
CA ASP A 74 -6.55 10.44 -8.30
C ASP A 74 -5.86 11.31 -9.37
N GLN A 75 -4.64 10.94 -9.77
CA GLN A 75 -3.91 11.66 -10.82
C GLN A 75 -4.65 11.58 -12.17
N TRP A 76 -5.19 10.41 -12.51
CA TRP A 76 -5.97 10.24 -13.72
C TRP A 76 -7.20 11.16 -13.73
N HIS A 77 -7.98 11.21 -12.64
CA HIS A 77 -9.11 12.13 -12.50
C HIS A 77 -8.70 13.60 -12.69
N ARG A 78 -7.59 14.03 -12.06
CA ARG A 78 -7.06 15.39 -12.21
C ARG A 78 -6.71 15.75 -13.66
N ARG A 79 -6.19 14.77 -14.41
CA ARG A 79 -5.83 14.94 -15.83
C ARG A 79 -7.05 14.85 -16.77
N HIS A 80 -8.19 14.32 -16.32
CA HIS A 80 -9.36 14.00 -17.15
C HIS A 80 -10.66 14.62 -16.61
N GLY A 81 -10.72 15.95 -16.53
CA GLY A 81 -11.97 16.67 -16.30
C GLY A 81 -12.43 16.77 -14.84
N GLN A 82 -11.64 16.25 -13.88
CA GLN A 82 -11.91 16.39 -12.45
C GLN A 82 -10.69 16.98 -11.72
N PRO A 83 -10.42 18.29 -11.84
CA PRO A 83 -9.19 18.91 -11.33
C PRO A 83 -9.02 18.80 -9.80
N LYS A 84 -10.13 18.60 -9.06
CA LYS A 84 -10.10 18.34 -7.62
C LYS A 84 -9.63 16.93 -7.26
N GLY A 85 -9.58 16.01 -8.22
CA GLY A 85 -9.19 14.62 -8.04
C GLY A 85 -10.28 13.78 -7.38
N GLN A 86 -9.88 12.69 -6.72
CA GLN A 86 -10.78 11.86 -5.93
C GLN A 86 -11.32 12.60 -4.71
N ASP A 87 -12.56 12.30 -4.34
CA ASP A 87 -13.10 12.62 -3.02
C ASP A 87 -12.55 11.61 -2.00
N TYR A 88 -11.51 12.01 -1.27
CA TYR A 88 -10.85 11.15 -0.29
C TYR A 88 -11.74 10.79 0.90
N ASP A 89 -12.73 11.62 1.24
CA ASP A 89 -13.61 11.34 2.38
C ASP A 89 -14.64 10.28 1.97
N LYS A 90 -15.16 10.35 0.73
CA LYS A 90 -15.97 9.28 0.13
C LYS A 90 -15.17 8.00 -0.09
N LEU A 91 -13.93 8.09 -0.58
CA LEU A 91 -13.04 6.92 -0.71
C LEU A 91 -12.85 6.23 0.64
N ALA A 92 -12.70 7.01 1.72
CA ALA A 92 -12.56 6.48 3.07
C ALA A 92 -13.82 5.74 3.53
N SER A 93 -15.00 6.33 3.36
CA SER A 93 -16.26 5.65 3.72
C SER A 93 -16.49 4.38 2.89
N ASP A 94 -16.23 4.44 1.58
CA ASP A 94 -16.43 3.31 0.67
C ASP A 94 -15.46 2.17 1.01
N THR A 95 -14.20 2.48 1.30
CA THR A 95 -13.18 1.49 1.72
C THR A 95 -13.57 0.83 3.04
N GLN A 96 -13.99 1.62 4.04
CA GLN A 96 -14.40 1.11 5.35
C GLN A 96 -15.63 0.21 5.22
N ALA A 97 -16.65 0.64 4.48
CA ALA A 97 -17.86 -0.15 4.25
C ALA A 97 -17.54 -1.48 3.54
N ALA A 98 -16.67 -1.44 2.52
CA ALA A 98 -16.23 -2.64 1.81
C ALA A 98 -15.54 -3.64 2.74
N LEU A 99 -14.61 -3.18 3.59
CA LEU A 99 -13.92 -4.04 4.57
C LEU A 99 -14.88 -4.58 5.63
N LEU A 100 -15.80 -3.75 6.14
CA LEU A 100 -16.81 -4.18 7.11
C LEU A 100 -17.73 -5.27 6.56
N ASN A 101 -18.07 -5.18 5.28
CA ASN A 101 -18.91 -6.18 4.60
C ASN A 101 -18.20 -7.53 4.39
N GLN A 102 -16.87 -7.59 4.58
CA GLN A 102 -16.12 -8.86 4.54
C GLN A 102 -16.07 -9.57 5.91
N LEU A 103 -16.42 -8.90 7.03
CA LEU A 103 -16.43 -9.57 8.33
C LEU A 103 -17.52 -10.64 8.39
N GLY A 104 -17.12 -11.85 8.75
CA GLY A 104 -18.05 -12.91 9.15
C GLY A 104 -18.54 -12.76 10.60
N GLU A 105 -19.63 -13.46 10.95
CA GLU A 105 -20.20 -13.45 12.31
C GLU A 105 -19.25 -14.01 13.41
N ARG A 106 -18.22 -14.77 13.01
CA ARG A 106 -17.23 -15.38 13.91
C ARG A 106 -15.80 -15.11 13.46
N ASP A 107 -15.58 -13.96 12.88
CA ASP A 107 -14.25 -13.55 12.46
C ASP A 107 -13.36 -13.27 13.68
N ILE A 108 -12.05 -13.45 13.51
CA ILE A 108 -11.05 -13.12 14.53
C ILE A 108 -10.88 -11.59 14.61
N LEU A 109 -11.13 -10.91 13.49
CA LEU A 109 -11.07 -9.45 13.41
C LEU A 109 -12.35 -8.83 13.96
N SER A 110 -12.20 -7.77 14.74
CA SER A 110 -13.33 -7.00 15.24
C SER A 110 -13.64 -5.81 14.32
N LYS A 111 -14.86 -5.26 14.45
CA LYS A 111 -15.25 -4.05 13.72
C LYS A 111 -14.32 -2.88 14.04
N GLU A 112 -13.88 -2.79 15.28
CA GLU A 112 -12.94 -1.78 15.75
C GLU A 112 -11.59 -1.89 15.04
N THR A 113 -11.04 -3.11 14.91
CA THR A 113 -9.81 -3.35 14.15
C THR A 113 -9.96 -2.91 12.69
N ILE A 114 -11.07 -3.25 12.04
CA ILE A 114 -11.32 -2.83 10.66
C ILE A 114 -11.43 -1.31 10.53
N ASN A 115 -12.09 -0.64 11.47
CA ASN A 115 -12.18 0.82 11.47
C ASN A 115 -10.81 1.50 11.61
N GLU A 116 -9.93 0.96 12.46
CA GLU A 116 -8.58 1.49 12.63
C GLU A 116 -7.69 1.25 11.40
N VAL A 117 -7.78 0.06 10.81
CA VAL A 117 -7.02 -0.29 9.59
C VAL A 117 -7.50 0.54 8.40
N SER A 118 -8.82 0.63 8.19
CA SER A 118 -9.40 1.39 7.08
C SER A 118 -9.01 2.87 7.17
N LYS A 119 -9.12 3.45 8.38
CA LYS A 119 -8.73 4.84 8.64
C LYS A 119 -7.25 5.06 8.37
N SER A 120 -6.38 4.21 8.94
CA SER A 120 -4.93 4.31 8.75
C SER A 120 -4.53 4.23 7.27
N LEU A 121 -5.20 3.34 6.51
CA LEU A 121 -4.98 3.18 5.09
C LEU A 121 -5.38 4.43 4.31
N THR A 122 -6.59 4.95 4.55
CA THR A 122 -7.14 6.09 3.80
C THR A 122 -6.46 7.40 4.16
N ASP A 123 -6.08 7.58 5.43
CA ASP A 123 -5.26 8.73 5.88
C ASP A 123 -3.91 8.75 5.15
N ARG A 124 -3.32 7.56 4.93
CA ARG A 124 -2.06 7.45 4.18
C ARG A 124 -2.24 7.78 2.70
N ILE A 125 -3.34 7.38 2.06
CA ILE A 125 -3.67 7.78 0.68
C ILE A 125 -3.76 9.30 0.59
N LYS A 126 -4.57 9.91 1.47
CA LYS A 126 -4.79 11.37 1.50
C LYS A 126 -3.48 12.13 1.68
N SER A 127 -2.63 11.67 2.60
CA SER A 127 -1.32 12.26 2.88
C SER A 127 -0.37 12.18 1.68
N VAL A 128 -0.21 11.01 1.07
CA VAL A 128 0.72 10.82 -0.05
C VAL A 128 0.19 11.47 -1.33
N GLY A 129 -1.11 11.37 -1.61
CA GLY A 129 -1.76 12.05 -2.72
C GLY A 129 -1.55 13.57 -2.65
N PHE A 130 -1.75 14.17 -1.47
CA PHE A 130 -1.50 15.60 -1.28
C PHE A 130 -0.03 15.99 -1.50
N LEU A 131 0.91 15.19 -0.99
CA LEU A 131 2.34 15.41 -1.20
C LEU A 131 2.68 15.40 -2.70
N PHE A 132 2.11 14.47 -3.46
CA PHE A 132 2.35 14.35 -4.90
C PHE A 132 1.80 15.55 -5.68
N VAL A 133 0.60 16.03 -5.32
CA VAL A 133 0.02 17.26 -5.89
C VAL A 133 0.91 18.47 -5.60
N LEU A 134 1.39 18.60 -4.36
CA LEU A 134 2.29 19.69 -3.96
C LEU A 134 3.58 19.68 -4.79
N LEU A 135 4.18 18.49 -4.95
CA LEU A 135 5.43 18.29 -5.68
C LEU A 135 5.27 18.61 -7.18
N LEU A 136 4.18 18.17 -7.81
CA LEU A 136 3.85 18.53 -9.18
C LEU A 136 3.63 20.04 -9.32
N THR A 137 2.89 20.67 -8.40
CA THR A 137 2.64 22.11 -8.44
C THR A 137 3.94 22.92 -8.32
N PHE A 138 4.87 22.47 -7.49
CA PHE A 138 6.17 23.09 -7.31
C PHE A 138 7.07 22.93 -8.55
N LEU A 139 7.12 21.72 -9.13
CA LEU A 139 7.91 21.43 -10.33
C LEU A 139 7.40 22.17 -11.58
N PHE A 140 6.08 22.31 -11.74
CA PHE A 140 5.47 22.99 -12.90
C PHE A 140 5.39 24.51 -12.77
N ASN A 141 5.45 25.09 -11.55
CA ASN A 141 5.56 26.55 -11.36
C ASN A 141 7.02 27.07 -11.41
N LEU A 142 8.00 26.17 -11.54
CA LEU A 142 9.43 26.51 -11.70
C LEU A 142 9.89 26.52 -13.17
N SER A 143 8.99 26.34 -14.14
CA SER A 143 9.22 26.57 -15.59
C SER A 143 8.44 27.78 -16.07
#